data_AF-A0A1E7LJT7-F1
#
_entry.id   AF-A0A1E7LJT7-F1
#
_cell.length_a   1.000
_cell.length_b   1.000
_cell.length_c   1.000
_cell.angle_alpha   90.00
_cell.angle_beta   90.00
_cell.angle_gamma   90.00
#
_symmetry.space_group_name_H-M   'P 1'
#
loop_
_entity.id
_entity.type
_entity.pdbx_description
1 polymer ?
#
loop_
_entity_poly.entity_id
_entity_poly.type
_entity_poly.pdbx_seq_one_letter_code
_entity_poly.pdbx_strand_id
1 'polypeptide(L)'
;MRRRTLLTATAAAGPVALLMGLDEALADTPAATGGGPLAARMAAARELYDKGSHARLLTALPGLIADGHAAASSRRELDQARLSSVYSLAAAVLSKLGSYGRARLTADRARTWAEVSGSPLASAAAVRELAIVLRHQDRGEEAQRLMAAAASALEATGLRTDASASAYAQMLCTLSYTAARSGHRAEALAMTEEARRAARGLLAVPPAGRLFPISPAAVDLYAVGVHWALGDAGAALEAGKNLHPAQFPTAERKARMSTDMARAWWAWGRPEQTARALLDACRASPGEVRDRPAIRSIVDELAERHPRTSGVRELRAAMAR
;
A
#
# COMPACT_ATOMS: atom_id res chain seq x y z
N MET A 1 -43.49 6.94 10.49
CA MET A 1 -42.85 6.98 9.15
C MET A 1 -42.30 8.37 8.90
N ARG A 2 -40.97 8.57 8.95
CA ARG A 2 -40.34 9.84 8.53
C ARG A 2 -39.33 9.53 7.43
N ARG A 3 -39.72 9.81 6.19
CA ARG A 3 -38.83 9.81 5.02
C ARG A 3 -37.78 10.91 5.25
N ARG A 4 -36.51 10.54 5.41
CA ARG A 4 -35.39 11.48 5.34
C ARG A 4 -34.95 11.57 3.88
N THR A 5 -35.23 12.74 3.31
CA THR A 5 -34.81 13.20 1.99
C THR A 5 -33.29 13.18 1.89
N LEU A 6 -32.76 12.37 0.97
CA LEU A 6 -31.36 12.41 0.55
C LEU A 6 -31.14 13.67 -0.28
N LEU A 7 -30.57 14.71 0.33
CA LEU A 7 -29.97 15.82 -0.39
C LEU A 7 -28.52 15.44 -0.69
N THR A 8 -28.27 15.12 -1.96
CA THR A 8 -26.96 15.12 -2.59
C THR A 8 -26.35 16.52 -2.50
N ALA A 9 -25.54 16.73 -1.46
CA ALA A 9 -24.55 17.79 -1.39
C ALA A 9 -23.18 17.12 -1.25
N THR A 10 -22.54 16.78 -2.37
CA THR A 10 -21.10 16.46 -2.39
C THR A 10 -20.32 17.76 -2.20
N ALA A 11 -20.40 18.33 -1.00
CA ALA A 11 -19.31 19.14 -0.50
C ALA A 11 -18.09 18.20 -0.43
N ALA A 12 -16.94 18.63 -0.93
CA ALA A 12 -15.70 17.88 -0.77
C ALA A 12 -15.40 17.78 0.73
N ALA A 13 -15.84 16.69 1.34
CA ALA A 13 -15.62 16.44 2.75
C ALA A 13 -14.12 16.47 3.02
N GLY A 14 -13.70 17.26 4.02
CA GLY A 14 -12.30 17.28 4.43
C GLY A 14 -11.83 15.89 4.87
N PRO A 15 -10.52 15.62 4.90
CA PRO A 15 -9.97 14.30 5.25
C PRO A 15 -10.52 13.72 6.56
N VAL A 16 -10.77 14.57 7.56
CA VAL A 16 -11.37 14.19 8.84
C VAL A 16 -12.78 13.63 8.68
N ALA A 17 -13.64 14.33 7.92
CA ALA A 17 -15.02 13.91 7.70
C ALA A 17 -15.10 12.60 6.89
N LEU A 18 -14.20 12.40 5.92
CA LEU A 18 -14.09 11.13 5.19
C LEU A 18 -13.70 9.96 6.10
N LEU A 19 -12.77 10.17 7.04
CA LEU A 19 -12.38 9.16 8.01
C LEU A 19 -13.50 8.86 9.02
N MET A 20 -14.24 9.88 9.46
CA MET A 20 -15.41 9.69 10.33
C MET A 20 -16.50 8.87 9.63
N GLY A 21 -16.81 9.15 8.37
CA GLY A 21 -17.78 8.35 7.61
C GLY A 21 -17.35 6.88 7.43
N LEU A 22 -16.04 6.62 7.36
CA LEU A 22 -15.53 5.25 7.40
C LEU A 22 -15.67 4.63 8.79
N ASP A 23 -15.42 5.37 9.87
CA ASP A 23 -15.59 4.87 11.25
C ASP A 23 -17.05 4.50 11.52
N GLU A 24 -18.00 5.33 11.09
CA GLU A 24 -19.43 5.04 11.16
C GLU A 24 -19.77 3.74 10.42
N ALA A 25 -19.29 3.58 9.19
CA ALA A 25 -19.53 2.37 8.40
C ALA A 25 -18.84 1.12 8.97
N LEU A 26 -17.73 1.29 9.70
CA LEU A 26 -17.09 0.19 10.41
C LEU A 26 -17.85 -0.17 11.69
N ALA A 27 -18.45 0.80 12.39
CA ALA A 27 -19.25 0.56 13.58
C ALA A 27 -20.61 -0.08 13.27
N ASP A 28 -21.30 0.46 12.27
CA ASP A 28 -22.59 -0.02 11.78
C ASP A 28 -22.54 -0.07 10.25
N THR A 29 -22.39 -1.27 9.69
CA THR A 29 -22.24 -1.45 8.24
C THR A 29 -23.51 -0.95 7.55
N PRO A 30 -23.42 0.03 6.63
CA PRO A 30 -24.60 0.60 6.02
C PRO A 30 -25.30 -0.41 5.12
N ALA A 31 -26.52 -0.09 4.70
CA ALA A 31 -27.23 -0.90 3.71
C ALA A 31 -26.43 -0.97 2.41
N ALA A 32 -26.44 -2.16 1.78
CA ALA A 32 -25.84 -2.37 0.48
C ALA A 32 -26.40 -1.35 -0.52
N THR A 33 -25.52 -0.75 -1.33
CA THR A 33 -25.95 0.32 -2.23
C THR A 33 -26.50 -0.23 -3.54
N GLY A 34 -26.33 -1.53 -3.81
CA GLY A 34 -26.84 -2.16 -5.03
C GLY A 34 -26.15 -1.67 -6.31
N GLY A 35 -24.97 -1.05 -6.20
CA GLY A 35 -24.28 -0.35 -7.29
C GLY A 35 -23.64 -1.24 -8.36
N GLY A 36 -24.23 -2.39 -8.67
CA GLY A 36 -23.73 -3.35 -9.66
C GLY A 36 -22.76 -4.40 -9.10
N PRO A 37 -22.10 -5.19 -9.97
CA PRO A 37 -21.26 -6.31 -9.55
C PRO A 37 -20.08 -5.88 -8.66
N LEU A 38 -19.90 -6.56 -7.52
CA LEU A 38 -18.84 -6.26 -6.55
C LEU A 38 -17.44 -6.27 -7.20
N ALA A 39 -17.18 -7.20 -8.13
CA ALA A 39 -15.90 -7.29 -8.83
C ALA A 39 -15.57 -6.01 -9.61
N ALA A 40 -16.54 -5.42 -10.32
CA ALA A 40 -16.35 -4.19 -11.08
C ALA A 40 -16.10 -2.99 -10.14
N ARG A 41 -16.81 -2.93 -9.02
CA ARG A 41 -16.60 -1.90 -8.01
C ARG A 41 -15.27 -2.01 -7.29
N MET A 42 -14.82 -3.23 -7.01
CA MET A 42 -13.48 -3.50 -6.50
C MET A 42 -12.41 -3.04 -7.48
N ALA A 43 -12.58 -3.31 -8.78
CA ALA A 43 -11.65 -2.83 -9.81
C ALA A 43 -11.61 -1.29 -9.87
N ALA A 44 -12.76 -0.62 -9.82
CA ALA A 44 -12.83 0.84 -9.79
C ALA A 44 -12.18 1.43 -8.52
N ALA A 45 -12.41 0.82 -7.35
CA ALA A 45 -11.76 1.24 -6.10
C ALA A 45 -10.24 1.04 -6.16
N ARG A 46 -9.80 -0.07 -6.76
CA ARG A 46 -8.36 -0.32 -6.99
C ARG A 46 -7.76 0.70 -7.94
N GLU A 47 -8.46 1.09 -8.99
CA GLU A 47 -8.00 2.14 -9.90
C GLU A 47 -7.83 3.49 -9.19
N LEU A 48 -8.69 3.83 -8.24
CA LEU A 48 -8.52 5.03 -7.40
C LEU A 48 -7.24 4.95 -6.56
N TYR A 49 -6.94 3.78 -5.97
CA TYR A 49 -5.68 3.54 -5.27
C TYR A 49 -4.47 3.66 -6.21
N ASP A 50 -4.54 3.05 -7.38
CA ASP A 50 -3.47 3.03 -8.38
C ASP A 50 -3.20 4.42 -8.99
N LYS A 51 -4.17 5.35 -8.91
CA LYS A 51 -4.02 6.78 -9.25
C LYS A 51 -3.53 7.64 -8.07
N GLY A 52 -3.52 7.10 -6.84
CA GLY A 52 -3.30 7.86 -5.59
C GLY A 52 -4.42 8.85 -5.27
N SER A 53 -5.64 8.57 -5.73
CA SER A 53 -6.85 9.35 -5.46
C SER A 53 -7.46 8.98 -4.10
N HIS A 54 -6.68 9.14 -3.02
CA HIS A 54 -7.02 8.63 -1.68
C HIS A 54 -8.36 9.14 -1.15
N ALA A 55 -8.66 10.43 -1.30
CA ALA A 55 -9.93 11.01 -0.84
C ALA A 55 -11.14 10.35 -1.53
N ARG A 56 -11.08 10.15 -2.85
CA ARG A 56 -12.15 9.48 -3.61
C ARG A 56 -12.28 8.01 -3.22
N LEU A 57 -11.15 7.34 -2.94
CA LEU A 57 -11.18 5.97 -2.44
C LEU A 57 -11.86 5.91 -1.07
N LEU A 58 -11.49 6.78 -0.13
CA LEU A 58 -12.16 6.87 1.18
C LEU A 58 -13.66 7.10 1.05
N THR A 59 -14.10 7.96 0.12
CA THR A 59 -15.54 8.17 -0.16
C THR A 59 -16.23 6.88 -0.63
N ALA A 60 -15.55 6.04 -1.42
CA ALA A 60 -16.14 4.83 -1.98
C ALA A 60 -16.15 3.63 -1.00
N LEU A 61 -15.27 3.63 0.01
CA LEU A 61 -15.08 2.48 0.91
C LEU A 61 -16.33 2.09 1.72
N PRO A 62 -17.10 3.01 2.35
CA PRO A 62 -18.31 2.64 3.10
C PRO A 62 -19.31 1.81 2.29
N GLY A 63 -19.62 2.25 1.08
CA GLY A 63 -20.51 1.52 0.19
C GLY A 63 -19.89 0.19 -0.25
N LEU A 64 -18.61 0.17 -0.59
CA LEU A 64 -17.92 -1.06 -1.00
C LEU A 64 -17.89 -2.12 0.12
N ILE A 65 -17.73 -1.71 1.37
CA ILE A 65 -17.82 -2.59 2.55
C ILE A 65 -19.23 -3.17 2.68
N ALA A 66 -20.27 -2.33 2.56
CA ALA A 66 -21.66 -2.78 2.61
C ALA A 66 -21.99 -3.81 1.52
N ASP A 67 -21.63 -3.54 0.28
CA ASP A 67 -21.87 -4.48 -0.83
C ASP A 67 -21.03 -5.75 -0.70
N GLY A 68 -19.83 -5.65 -0.13
CA GLY A 68 -18.99 -6.80 0.19
C GLY A 68 -19.63 -7.73 1.22
N HIS A 69 -20.23 -7.19 2.29
CA HIS A 69 -20.98 -7.95 3.29
C HIS A 69 -22.25 -8.58 2.72
N ALA A 70 -23.00 -7.84 1.90
CA ALA A 70 -24.18 -8.39 1.22
C ALA A 70 -23.81 -9.56 0.28
N ALA A 71 -22.70 -9.44 -0.46
CA ALA A 71 -22.21 -10.52 -1.31
C ALA A 71 -21.74 -11.73 -0.48
N ALA A 72 -20.97 -11.52 0.57
CA ALA A 72 -20.47 -12.58 1.46
C ALA A 72 -21.61 -13.37 2.13
N SER A 73 -22.77 -12.74 2.35
CA SER A 73 -23.97 -13.39 2.88
C SER A 73 -24.56 -14.43 1.92
N SER A 74 -24.33 -14.28 0.60
CA SER A 74 -24.78 -15.24 -0.41
C SER A 74 -23.95 -16.53 -0.47
N ARG A 75 -22.83 -16.60 0.28
CA ARG A 75 -21.90 -17.74 0.39
C ARG A 75 -21.45 -18.36 -0.93
N ARG A 76 -21.47 -17.59 -2.03
CA ARG A 76 -20.90 -18.03 -3.30
C ARG A 76 -19.38 -18.08 -3.20
N GLU A 77 -18.80 -18.93 -4.05
CA GLU A 77 -17.36 -19.11 -4.13
C GLU A 77 -16.65 -17.75 -4.30
N LEU A 78 -15.60 -17.52 -3.51
CA LEU A 78 -14.77 -16.30 -3.46
C LEU A 78 -15.39 -15.04 -2.83
N ASP A 79 -16.68 -14.97 -2.50
CA ASP A 79 -17.27 -13.71 -2.00
C ASP A 79 -16.68 -13.25 -0.66
N GLN A 80 -16.35 -14.18 0.24
CA GLN A 80 -15.66 -13.89 1.50
C GLN A 80 -14.22 -13.43 1.25
N ALA A 81 -13.51 -14.03 0.28
CA ALA A 81 -12.17 -13.60 -0.12
C ALA A 81 -12.19 -12.19 -0.75
N ARG A 82 -13.26 -11.85 -1.48
CA ARG A 82 -13.49 -10.49 -2.02
C ARG A 82 -13.71 -9.49 -0.88
N LEU A 83 -14.52 -9.82 0.12
CA LEU A 83 -14.72 -8.96 1.29
C LEU A 83 -13.40 -8.77 2.07
N SER A 84 -12.60 -9.82 2.25
CA SER A 84 -11.24 -9.69 2.79
C SER A 84 -10.37 -8.73 1.96
N SER A 85 -10.48 -8.78 0.62
CA SER A 85 -9.77 -7.88 -0.28
C SER A 85 -10.25 -6.43 -0.18
N VAL A 86 -11.56 -6.19 0.06
CA VAL A 86 -12.11 -4.85 0.35
C VAL A 86 -11.43 -4.26 1.59
N TYR A 87 -11.40 -5.03 2.68
CA TYR A 87 -10.78 -4.62 3.92
C TYR A 87 -9.26 -4.45 3.82
N SER A 88 -8.59 -5.29 3.03
CA SER A 88 -7.15 -5.16 2.75
C SER A 88 -6.85 -3.86 1.99
N LEU A 89 -7.68 -3.50 1.01
CA LEU A 89 -7.54 -2.22 0.28
C LEU A 89 -7.77 -1.02 1.20
N ALA A 90 -8.74 -1.11 2.13
CA ALA A 90 -8.96 -0.10 3.16
C ALA A 90 -7.72 0.05 4.06
N ALA A 91 -7.15 -1.07 4.54
CA ALA A 91 -5.94 -1.06 5.37
C ALA A 91 -4.74 -0.44 4.64
N ALA A 92 -4.58 -0.75 3.34
CA ALA A 92 -3.50 -0.21 2.52
C ALA A 92 -3.58 1.32 2.39
N VAL A 93 -4.76 1.87 2.06
CA VAL A 93 -4.91 3.33 1.95
C VAL A 93 -4.78 4.00 3.31
N LEU A 94 -5.37 3.45 4.37
CA LEU A 94 -5.26 4.02 5.72
C LEU A 94 -3.81 4.03 6.24
N SER A 95 -3.02 3.02 5.90
CA SER A 95 -1.59 2.96 6.22
C SER A 95 -0.80 4.06 5.52
N LYS A 96 -1.13 4.38 4.25
CA LYS A 96 -0.52 5.51 3.54
C LYS A 96 -0.82 6.85 4.21
N LEU A 97 -2.06 7.01 4.66
CA LEU A 97 -2.52 8.23 5.34
C LEU A 97 -1.99 8.36 6.79
N GLY A 98 -1.25 7.37 7.29
CA GLY A 98 -0.77 7.33 8.68
C GLY A 98 -1.87 7.06 9.71
N SER A 99 -3.05 6.62 9.28
CA SER A 99 -4.19 6.32 10.15
C SER A 99 -4.09 4.89 10.70
N TYR A 100 -3.00 4.59 11.41
CA TYR A 100 -2.62 3.21 11.78
C TYR A 100 -3.63 2.52 12.70
N GLY A 101 -4.35 3.25 13.55
CA GLY A 101 -5.44 2.68 14.37
C GLY A 101 -6.58 2.11 13.51
N ARG A 102 -7.05 2.89 12.53
CA ARG A 102 -8.07 2.44 11.57
C ARG A 102 -7.55 1.35 10.66
N ALA A 103 -6.30 1.50 10.17
CA ALA A 103 -5.66 0.49 9.33
C ALA A 103 -5.58 -0.87 10.05
N ARG A 104 -5.26 -0.87 11.35
CA ARG A 104 -5.25 -2.08 12.19
C ARG A 104 -6.62 -2.74 12.23
N LEU A 105 -7.67 -1.98 12.51
CA LEU A 105 -9.05 -2.48 12.56
C LEU A 105 -9.48 -3.09 11.22
N THR A 106 -9.19 -2.43 10.11
CA THR A 106 -9.52 -2.95 8.79
C THR A 106 -8.68 -4.18 8.42
N ALA A 107 -7.40 -4.22 8.78
CA ALA A 107 -6.55 -5.39 8.54
C ALA A 107 -7.01 -6.62 9.34
N ASP A 108 -7.45 -6.42 10.57
CA ASP A 108 -8.01 -7.48 11.42
C ASP A 108 -9.31 -8.07 10.84
N ARG A 109 -10.22 -7.22 10.34
CA ARG A 109 -11.40 -7.66 9.60
C ARG A 109 -11.04 -8.36 8.29
N ALA A 110 -10.02 -7.87 7.57
CA ALA A 110 -9.52 -8.54 6.38
C ALA A 110 -9.07 -9.97 6.69
N ARG A 111 -8.38 -10.17 7.81
CA ARG A 111 -7.94 -11.49 8.26
C ARG A 111 -9.10 -12.40 8.59
N THR A 112 -10.07 -11.91 9.37
CA THR A 112 -11.28 -12.66 9.73
C THR A 112 -11.95 -13.21 8.47
N TRP A 113 -12.19 -12.36 7.46
CA TRP A 113 -12.83 -12.80 6.22
C TRP A 113 -11.92 -13.66 5.33
N ALA A 114 -10.60 -13.49 5.41
CA ALA A 114 -9.67 -14.38 4.73
C ALA A 114 -9.72 -15.80 5.31
N GLU A 115 -9.72 -15.92 6.64
CA GLU A 115 -9.81 -17.19 7.36
C GLU A 115 -11.13 -17.90 7.05
N VAL A 116 -12.26 -17.17 7.09
CA VAL A 116 -13.58 -17.71 6.70
C VAL A 116 -13.58 -18.19 5.25
N SER A 117 -12.91 -17.48 4.33
CA SER A 117 -12.86 -17.86 2.92
C SER A 117 -11.99 -19.07 2.61
N GLY A 118 -11.09 -19.45 3.51
CA GLY A 118 -10.06 -20.48 3.26
C GLY A 118 -9.06 -20.15 2.15
N SER A 119 -9.07 -18.93 1.59
CA SER A 119 -8.20 -18.55 0.47
C SER A 119 -6.78 -18.22 0.95
N PRO A 120 -5.74 -18.95 0.50
CA PRO A 120 -4.35 -18.65 0.87
C PRO A 120 -3.89 -17.27 0.40
N LEU A 121 -4.37 -16.83 -0.78
CA LEU A 121 -4.04 -15.53 -1.34
C LEU A 121 -4.67 -14.37 -0.55
N ALA A 122 -5.94 -14.52 -0.14
CA ALA A 122 -6.59 -13.51 0.70
C ALA A 122 -5.94 -13.45 2.09
N SER A 123 -5.58 -14.61 2.66
CA SER A 123 -4.86 -14.70 3.94
C SER A 123 -3.53 -13.98 3.89
N ALA A 124 -2.72 -14.24 2.86
CA ALA A 124 -1.45 -13.54 2.65
C ALA A 124 -1.63 -12.03 2.50
N ALA A 125 -2.67 -11.58 1.79
CA ALA A 125 -2.92 -10.15 1.59
C ALA A 125 -3.28 -9.46 2.90
N ALA A 126 -4.19 -10.05 3.67
CA ALA A 126 -4.61 -9.54 4.97
C ALA A 126 -3.45 -9.53 5.99
N VAL A 127 -2.66 -10.61 6.04
CA VAL A 127 -1.45 -10.69 6.89
C VAL A 127 -0.46 -9.58 6.53
N ARG A 128 -0.22 -9.37 5.23
CA ARG A 128 0.71 -8.35 4.76
C ARG A 128 0.30 -6.95 5.23
N GLU A 129 -0.98 -6.60 5.13
CA GLU A 129 -1.46 -5.31 5.60
C GLU A 129 -1.36 -5.18 7.12
N LEU A 130 -1.71 -6.23 7.89
CA LEU A 130 -1.54 -6.19 9.35
C LEU A 130 -0.06 -6.03 9.76
N ALA A 131 0.85 -6.73 9.10
CA ALA A 131 2.28 -6.64 9.38
C ALA A 131 2.85 -5.25 9.06
N ILE A 132 2.37 -4.61 7.98
CA ILE A 132 2.72 -3.21 7.67
C ILE A 132 2.31 -2.29 8.83
N VAL A 133 1.09 -2.44 9.35
CA VAL A 133 0.60 -1.64 10.47
C VAL A 133 1.39 -1.90 11.75
N LEU A 134 1.64 -3.16 12.10
CA LEU A 134 2.42 -3.55 13.28
C LEU A 134 3.83 -2.94 13.26
N ARG A 135 4.49 -2.94 12.10
CA ARG A 135 5.81 -2.32 11.93
C ARG A 135 5.80 -0.81 12.17
N HIS A 136 4.69 -0.12 11.89
CA HIS A 136 4.52 1.31 12.18
C HIS A 136 4.10 1.60 13.63
N GLN A 137 3.78 0.56 14.40
CA GLN A 137 3.47 0.61 15.83
C GLN A 137 4.63 0.05 16.66
N ASP A 138 5.84 0.04 16.11
CA ASP A 138 7.07 -0.48 16.74
C ASP A 138 6.99 -1.95 17.19
N ARG A 139 6.11 -2.74 16.56
CA ARG A 139 5.92 -4.19 16.81
C ARG A 139 6.56 -5.02 15.70
N GLY A 140 7.81 -4.72 15.38
CA GLY A 140 8.57 -5.32 14.27
C GLY A 140 8.70 -6.84 14.36
N GLU A 141 9.04 -7.38 15.54
CA GLU A 141 9.21 -8.83 15.73
C GLU A 141 7.92 -9.61 15.50
N GLU A 142 6.78 -9.08 15.97
CA GLU A 142 5.49 -9.72 15.77
C GLU A 142 5.06 -9.68 14.31
N ALA A 143 5.30 -8.55 13.64
CA ALA A 143 5.09 -8.44 12.20
C ALA A 143 5.92 -9.48 11.43
N GLN A 144 7.18 -9.69 11.84
CA GLN A 144 8.08 -10.66 11.23
C GLN A 144 7.61 -12.10 11.44
N ARG A 145 7.28 -12.50 12.67
CA ARG A 145 6.73 -13.84 12.96
C ARG A 145 5.46 -14.13 12.15
N LEU A 146 4.53 -13.17 12.12
CA LEU A 146 3.26 -13.30 11.40
C LEU A 146 3.47 -13.49 9.89
N MET A 147 4.34 -12.66 9.31
CA MET A 147 4.65 -12.71 7.89
C MET A 147 5.41 -13.97 7.50
N ALA A 148 6.33 -14.45 8.34
CA ALA A 148 7.10 -15.67 8.10
C ALA A 148 6.17 -16.88 8.04
N ALA A 149 5.26 -17.00 9.01
CA ALA A 149 4.25 -18.06 9.02
C ALA A 149 3.37 -18.03 7.75
N ALA A 150 2.94 -16.85 7.31
CA ALA A 150 2.13 -16.72 6.10
C ALA A 150 2.92 -17.00 4.81
N ALA A 151 4.21 -16.66 4.76
CA ALA A 151 5.09 -17.00 3.63
C ALA A 151 5.30 -18.52 3.54
N SER A 152 5.58 -19.20 4.65
CA SER A 152 5.70 -20.66 4.70
C SER A 152 4.39 -21.36 4.33
N ALA A 153 3.24 -20.84 4.77
CA ALA A 153 1.94 -21.39 4.39
C ALA A 153 1.67 -21.26 2.88
N LEU A 154 2.07 -20.14 2.25
CA LEU A 154 2.01 -20.00 0.79
C LEU A 154 2.97 -20.96 0.09
N GLU A 155 4.21 -21.08 0.56
CA GLU A 155 5.20 -21.98 -0.01
C GLU A 155 4.72 -23.44 0.03
N ALA A 156 4.09 -23.86 1.13
CA ALA A 156 3.51 -25.20 1.28
C ALA A 156 2.41 -25.53 0.27
N THR A 157 1.81 -24.54 -0.40
CA THR A 157 0.88 -24.77 -1.53
C THR A 157 1.59 -25.23 -2.81
N GLY A 158 2.92 -25.27 -2.81
CA GLY A 158 3.76 -25.64 -3.95
C GLY A 158 3.89 -24.57 -5.02
N LEU A 159 3.37 -23.35 -4.77
CA LEU A 159 3.50 -22.17 -5.64
C LEU A 159 3.16 -22.43 -7.12
N ARG A 160 2.19 -23.31 -7.37
CA ARG A 160 1.90 -23.89 -8.70
C ARG A 160 1.32 -22.92 -9.73
N THR A 161 0.96 -21.71 -9.31
CA THR A 161 0.37 -20.68 -10.17
C THR A 161 1.17 -19.39 -10.12
N ASP A 162 1.11 -18.60 -11.19
CA ASP A 162 1.70 -17.25 -11.22
C ASP A 162 1.18 -16.36 -10.08
N ALA A 163 -0.08 -16.56 -9.67
CA ALA A 163 -0.68 -15.80 -8.57
C ALA A 163 -0.02 -16.14 -7.22
N SER A 164 0.19 -17.43 -6.93
CA SER A 164 0.89 -17.88 -5.73
C SER A 164 2.38 -17.50 -5.74
N ALA A 165 3.06 -17.60 -6.89
CA ALA A 165 4.45 -17.17 -7.02
C ALA A 165 4.59 -15.65 -6.81
N SER A 166 3.69 -14.85 -7.39
CA SER A 166 3.64 -13.39 -7.17
C SER A 166 3.36 -13.05 -5.70
N ALA A 167 2.45 -13.77 -5.05
CA ALA A 167 2.16 -13.59 -3.63
C ALA A 167 3.41 -13.86 -2.78
N TYR A 168 4.09 -14.98 -3.02
CA TYR A 168 5.29 -15.38 -2.30
C TYR A 168 6.42 -14.34 -2.43
N ALA A 169 6.72 -13.90 -3.66
CA ALA A 169 7.72 -12.85 -3.90
C ALA A 169 7.37 -11.53 -3.18
N GLN A 170 6.09 -11.14 -3.18
CA GLN A 170 5.62 -9.95 -2.48
C GLN A 170 5.67 -10.09 -0.95
N MET A 171 5.48 -11.30 -0.41
CA MET A 171 5.64 -11.59 1.02
C MET A 171 7.11 -11.48 1.43
N LEU A 172 8.03 -12.08 0.68
CA LEU A 172 9.47 -11.97 0.90
C LEU A 172 9.96 -10.52 0.87
N CYS A 173 9.48 -9.72 -0.09
CA CYS A 173 9.77 -8.28 -0.14
C CYS A 173 9.31 -7.51 1.12
N THR A 174 8.15 -7.90 1.67
CA THR A 174 7.60 -7.21 2.85
C THR A 174 8.30 -7.68 4.13
N LEU A 175 8.67 -8.96 4.18
CA LEU A 175 9.50 -9.56 5.22
C LEU A 175 10.88 -8.90 5.27
N SER A 176 11.58 -8.80 4.13
CA SER A 176 12.91 -8.19 4.07
C SER A 176 12.92 -6.76 4.61
N TYR A 177 11.94 -5.94 4.22
CA TYR A 177 11.80 -4.58 4.72
C TYR A 177 11.46 -4.53 6.22
N THR A 178 10.69 -5.49 6.72
CA THR A 178 10.34 -5.58 8.15
C THR A 178 11.54 -5.98 9.00
N ALA A 179 12.33 -6.96 8.55
CA ALA A 179 13.60 -7.34 9.17
C ALA A 179 14.59 -6.15 9.18
N ALA A 180 14.70 -5.42 8.07
CA ALA A 180 15.54 -4.24 7.97
C ALA A 180 15.16 -3.16 8.99
N ARG A 181 13.86 -2.86 9.10
CA ARG A 181 13.33 -1.89 10.08
C ARG A 181 13.54 -2.32 11.54
N SER A 182 13.74 -3.60 11.79
CA SER A 182 14.04 -4.18 13.12
C SER A 182 15.54 -4.37 13.37
N GLY A 183 16.41 -3.92 12.43
CA GLY A 183 17.87 -4.02 12.57
C GLY A 183 18.46 -5.38 12.19
N HIS A 184 17.67 -6.33 11.70
CA HIS A 184 18.13 -7.68 11.31
C HIS A 184 18.74 -7.67 9.91
N ARG A 185 19.94 -7.07 9.78
CA ARG A 185 20.61 -6.84 8.48
C ARG A 185 20.78 -8.13 7.65
N ALA A 186 21.34 -9.18 8.24
CA ALA A 186 21.63 -10.41 7.50
C ALA A 186 20.35 -11.06 6.94
N GLU A 187 19.30 -11.15 7.75
CA GLU A 187 18.01 -11.70 7.35
C GLU A 187 17.33 -10.84 6.28
N ALA A 188 17.35 -9.51 6.43
CA ALA A 188 16.79 -8.59 5.44
C ALA A 188 17.44 -8.76 4.06
N LEU A 189 18.77 -8.90 4.01
CA LEU A 189 19.50 -9.09 2.75
C LEU A 189 19.25 -10.48 2.15
N ALA A 190 19.23 -11.53 2.99
CA ALA A 190 18.92 -12.88 2.53
C ALA A 190 17.52 -12.98 1.90
N MET A 191 16.51 -12.41 2.56
CA MET A 191 15.13 -12.36 2.05
C MET A 191 15.00 -11.49 0.80
N THR A 192 15.81 -10.44 0.66
CA THR A 192 15.86 -9.62 -0.56
C THR A 192 16.36 -10.44 -1.76
N GLU A 193 17.44 -11.21 -1.56
CA GLU A 193 17.94 -12.09 -2.61
C GLU A 193 16.96 -13.23 -2.93
N GLU A 194 16.29 -13.78 -1.93
CA GLU A 194 15.23 -14.75 -2.17
C GLU A 194 14.04 -14.17 -2.95
N ALA A 195 13.61 -12.95 -2.61
CA ALA A 195 12.56 -12.26 -3.35
C ALA A 195 12.96 -12.06 -4.83
N ARG A 196 14.21 -11.70 -5.10
CA ARG A 196 14.76 -11.60 -6.47
C ARG A 196 14.67 -12.94 -7.18
N ARG A 197 15.10 -14.03 -6.52
CA ARG A 197 15.02 -15.38 -7.10
C ARG A 197 13.58 -15.79 -7.42
N ALA A 198 12.64 -15.54 -6.50
CA ALA A 198 11.22 -15.81 -6.68
C ALA A 198 10.59 -14.97 -7.81
N ALA A 199 11.09 -13.76 -8.05
CA ALA A 199 10.57 -12.87 -9.07
C ALA A 199 11.14 -13.11 -10.49
N ARG A 200 12.22 -13.91 -10.66
CA ARG A 200 12.87 -14.12 -11.97
C ARG A 200 11.92 -14.65 -13.06
N GLY A 201 10.94 -15.47 -12.69
CA GLY A 201 9.96 -16.02 -13.63
C GLY A 201 8.72 -15.13 -13.83
N LEU A 202 8.62 -13.99 -13.15
CA LEU A 202 7.44 -13.12 -13.22
C LEU A 202 7.51 -12.18 -14.42
N LEU A 203 6.34 -11.83 -14.94
CA LEU A 203 6.21 -10.83 -16.01
C LEU A 203 6.73 -9.46 -15.56
N ALA A 204 7.40 -8.76 -16.46
CA ALA A 204 7.85 -7.38 -16.22
C ALA A 204 6.67 -6.44 -15.91
N VAL A 205 5.52 -6.67 -16.57
CA VAL A 205 4.26 -5.99 -16.30
C VAL A 205 3.26 -7.02 -15.78
N PRO A 206 2.87 -6.95 -14.49
CA PRO A 206 1.89 -7.85 -13.92
C PRO A 206 0.52 -7.67 -14.58
N PRO A 207 -0.27 -8.75 -14.77
CA PRO A 207 -1.60 -8.64 -15.35
C PRO A 207 -2.53 -7.74 -14.54
N ALA A 208 -3.41 -7.02 -15.23
CA ALA A 208 -4.41 -6.18 -14.60
C ALA A 208 -5.29 -6.99 -13.62
N GLY A 209 -5.61 -6.41 -12.46
CA GLY A 209 -6.43 -7.06 -11.44
C GLY A 209 -5.72 -8.13 -10.60
N ARG A 210 -4.40 -8.37 -10.81
CA ARG A 210 -3.62 -9.25 -9.93
C ARG A 210 -3.63 -8.72 -8.49
N LEU A 211 -3.96 -9.59 -7.52
CA LEU A 211 -3.98 -9.22 -6.10
C LEU A 211 -2.61 -8.71 -5.63
N PHE A 212 -1.54 -9.40 -6.05
CA PHE A 212 -0.15 -9.02 -5.84
C PHE A 212 0.54 -8.69 -7.16
N PRO A 213 0.47 -7.44 -7.65
CA PRO A 213 1.12 -7.04 -8.89
C PRO A 213 2.60 -6.71 -8.64
N ILE A 214 3.38 -7.72 -8.24
CA ILE A 214 4.84 -7.61 -8.08
C ILE A 214 5.53 -7.94 -9.41
N SER A 215 6.54 -7.16 -9.76
CA SER A 215 7.43 -7.37 -10.90
C SER A 215 8.88 -7.37 -10.43
N PRO A 216 9.85 -7.84 -11.25
CA PRO A 216 11.27 -7.75 -10.91
C PRO A 216 11.71 -6.34 -10.50
N ALA A 217 11.31 -5.31 -11.26
CA ALA A 217 11.60 -3.91 -10.92
C ALA A 217 10.96 -3.48 -9.59
N ALA A 218 9.78 -4.01 -9.24
CA ALA A 218 9.18 -3.74 -7.94
C ALA A 218 9.93 -4.41 -6.78
N VAL A 219 10.58 -5.56 -7.00
CA VAL A 219 11.48 -6.20 -6.02
C VAL A 219 12.73 -5.36 -5.80
N ASP A 220 13.35 -4.86 -6.87
CA ASP A 220 14.51 -3.96 -6.74
C ASP A 220 14.13 -2.66 -6.03
N LEU A 221 12.92 -2.13 -6.28
CA LEU A 221 12.41 -1.00 -5.49
C LEU A 221 12.25 -1.34 -4.00
N TYR A 222 11.86 -2.56 -3.64
CA TYR A 222 11.89 -3.00 -2.24
C TYR A 222 13.31 -3.05 -1.67
N ALA A 223 14.30 -3.47 -2.47
CA ALA A 223 15.71 -3.46 -2.06
C ALA A 223 16.22 -2.04 -1.74
N VAL A 224 15.79 -1.01 -2.50
CA VAL A 224 16.05 0.40 -2.15
C VAL A 224 15.56 0.71 -0.74
N GLY A 225 14.31 0.36 -0.44
CA GLY A 225 13.71 0.56 0.88
C GLY A 225 14.43 -0.22 1.99
N VAL A 226 14.85 -1.46 1.72
CA VAL A 226 15.60 -2.31 2.66
C VAL A 226 16.94 -1.65 3.02
N HIS A 227 17.75 -1.27 2.03
CA HIS A 227 19.04 -0.62 2.28
C HIS A 227 18.89 0.73 2.97
N TRP A 228 17.88 1.52 2.59
CA TRP A 228 17.55 2.77 3.29
C TRP A 228 17.21 2.53 4.76
N ALA A 229 16.37 1.52 5.06
CA ALA A 229 15.99 1.18 6.43
C ALA A 229 17.19 0.68 7.27
N LEU A 230 18.21 0.10 6.62
CA LEU A 230 19.47 -0.32 7.24
C LEU A 230 20.49 0.83 7.42
N GLY A 231 20.12 2.06 7.07
CA GLY A 231 21.02 3.23 7.15
C GLY A 231 22.08 3.28 6.04
N ASP A 232 21.94 2.47 4.99
CA ASP A 232 22.90 2.34 3.91
C ASP A 232 22.36 3.02 2.63
N ALA A 233 22.41 4.35 2.63
CA ALA A 233 21.87 5.13 1.52
C ALA A 233 22.65 4.93 0.21
N GLY A 234 23.93 4.55 0.27
CA GLY A 234 24.74 4.24 -0.91
C GLY A 234 24.26 2.96 -1.59
N ALA A 235 24.10 1.88 -0.81
CA ALA A 235 23.53 0.64 -1.34
C ALA A 235 22.07 0.80 -1.78
N ALA A 236 21.29 1.68 -1.13
CA ALA A 236 19.92 1.98 -1.56
C ALA A 236 19.88 2.61 -2.96
N LEU A 237 20.75 3.60 -3.21
CA LEU A 237 20.85 4.25 -4.52
C LEU A 237 21.38 3.29 -5.58
N GLU A 238 22.36 2.45 -5.24
CA GLU A 238 22.91 1.43 -6.12
C GLU A 238 21.84 0.39 -6.51
N ALA A 239 21.02 -0.07 -5.57
CA ALA A 239 19.90 -0.97 -5.83
C ALA A 239 18.84 -0.33 -6.75
N GLY A 240 18.69 1.00 -6.69
CA GLY A 240 17.73 1.76 -7.48
C GLY A 240 18.25 2.28 -8.83
N LYS A 241 19.53 2.11 -9.16
CA LYS A 241 20.17 2.83 -10.29
C LYS A 241 19.55 2.54 -11.66
N ASN A 242 18.96 1.36 -11.83
CA ASN A 242 18.33 0.90 -13.08
C ASN A 242 16.80 1.07 -13.07
N LEU A 243 16.23 1.62 -12.00
CA LEU A 243 14.79 1.83 -11.91
C LEU A 243 14.37 3.04 -12.72
N HIS A 244 13.34 2.89 -13.53
CA HIS A 244 12.77 3.98 -14.30
C HIS A 244 11.23 3.91 -14.39
N PRO A 245 10.53 5.05 -14.53
CA PRO A 245 9.06 5.10 -14.43
C PRO A 245 8.31 4.17 -15.39
N ALA A 246 8.87 3.87 -16.56
CA ALA A 246 8.25 2.99 -17.55
C ALA A 246 8.12 1.52 -17.09
N GLN A 247 8.86 1.09 -16.05
CA GLN A 247 8.73 -0.25 -15.46
C GLN A 247 7.50 -0.38 -14.53
N PHE A 248 6.84 0.73 -14.20
CA PHE A 248 5.77 0.77 -13.21
C PHE A 248 4.45 1.18 -13.90
N PRO A 249 3.42 0.31 -13.91
CA PRO A 249 2.22 0.56 -14.72
C PRO A 249 1.30 1.62 -14.12
N THR A 250 1.32 1.82 -12.80
CA THR A 250 0.41 2.74 -12.11
C THR A 250 1.08 4.04 -11.70
N ALA A 251 0.30 5.11 -11.62
CA ALA A 251 0.76 6.41 -11.11
C ALA A 251 1.27 6.27 -9.67
N GLU A 252 0.59 5.49 -8.85
CA GLU A 252 0.98 5.14 -7.49
C GLU A 252 2.37 4.49 -7.43
N ARG A 253 2.64 3.48 -8.26
CA ARG A 253 3.95 2.80 -8.24
C ARG A 253 5.07 3.67 -8.80
N LYS A 254 4.81 4.49 -9.81
CA LYS A 254 5.76 5.49 -10.32
C LYS A 254 6.13 6.50 -9.22
N ALA A 255 5.14 7.02 -8.51
CA ALA A 255 5.37 7.93 -7.40
C ALA A 255 6.08 7.24 -6.23
N ARG A 256 5.76 5.96 -5.94
CA ARG A 256 6.47 5.17 -4.93
C ARG A 256 7.95 5.03 -5.26
N MET A 257 8.30 4.70 -6.51
CA MET A 257 9.69 4.66 -6.97
C MET A 257 10.41 5.97 -6.65
N SER A 258 9.84 7.09 -7.07
CA SER A 258 10.43 8.41 -6.86
C SER A 258 10.51 8.80 -5.37
N THR A 259 9.52 8.45 -4.55
CA THR A 259 9.54 8.73 -3.09
C THR A 259 10.57 7.88 -2.33
N ASP A 260 10.76 6.62 -2.68
CA ASP A 260 11.78 5.77 -2.05
C ASP A 260 13.19 6.22 -2.48
N MET A 261 13.39 6.63 -3.73
CA MET A 261 14.64 7.25 -4.17
C MET A 261 14.88 8.59 -3.45
N ALA A 262 13.84 9.42 -3.26
CA ALA A 262 13.97 10.66 -2.50
C ALA A 262 14.41 10.41 -1.05
N ARG A 263 13.90 9.37 -0.39
CA ARG A 263 14.35 8.97 0.95
C ARG A 263 15.83 8.62 0.99
N ALA A 264 16.32 7.89 -0.01
CA ALA A 264 17.73 7.53 -0.13
C ALA A 264 18.62 8.76 -0.37
N TRP A 265 18.22 9.66 -1.29
CA TRP A 265 18.94 10.92 -1.53
C TRP A 265 18.95 11.84 -0.30
N TRP A 266 17.83 11.91 0.43
CA TRP A 266 17.73 12.69 1.64
C TRP A 266 18.67 12.17 2.72
N ALA A 267 18.68 10.86 2.95
CA ALA A 267 19.59 10.20 3.89
C ALA A 267 21.07 10.38 3.51
N TRP A 268 21.39 10.51 2.21
CA TRP A 268 22.74 10.80 1.72
C TRP A 268 23.12 12.29 1.78
N GLY A 269 22.22 13.19 2.20
CA GLY A 269 22.46 14.63 2.24
C GLY A 269 22.57 15.25 0.84
N ARG A 270 21.61 14.93 -0.05
CA ARG A 270 21.54 15.41 -1.44
C ARG A 270 20.22 16.15 -1.69
N PRO A 271 20.11 17.43 -1.28
CA PRO A 271 18.84 18.15 -1.29
C PRO A 271 18.31 18.38 -2.71
N GLU A 272 19.17 18.65 -3.70
CA GLU A 272 18.76 18.85 -5.11
C GLU A 272 18.13 17.59 -5.71
N GLN A 273 18.78 16.44 -5.52
CA GLN A 273 18.29 15.14 -5.98
C GLN A 273 17.01 14.74 -5.23
N THR A 274 16.94 15.03 -3.94
CA THR A 274 15.74 14.82 -3.12
C THR A 274 14.56 15.65 -3.66
N ALA A 275 14.77 16.95 -3.89
CA ALA A 275 13.76 17.84 -4.44
C ALA A 275 13.26 17.34 -5.80
N ARG A 276 14.19 16.95 -6.68
CA ARG A 276 13.85 16.47 -8.01
C ARG A 276 13.02 15.19 -7.96
N ALA A 277 13.44 14.21 -7.17
CA ALA A 277 12.72 12.95 -7.02
C ALA A 277 11.31 13.17 -6.43
N LEU A 278 11.16 14.03 -5.43
CA LEU A 278 9.84 14.38 -4.88
C LEU A 278 8.94 15.09 -5.91
N LEU A 279 9.49 15.95 -6.77
CA LEU A 279 8.72 16.57 -7.85
C LEU A 279 8.26 15.54 -8.89
N ASP A 280 9.13 14.61 -9.25
CA ASP A 280 8.77 13.51 -10.15
C ASP A 280 7.68 12.62 -9.52
N ALA A 281 7.71 12.41 -8.20
CA ALA A 281 6.63 11.77 -7.46
C ALA A 281 5.31 12.57 -7.51
N CYS A 282 5.36 13.88 -7.26
CA CYS A 282 4.20 14.77 -7.33
C CYS A 282 3.55 14.77 -8.72
N ARG A 283 4.35 14.77 -9.79
CA ARG A 283 3.84 14.72 -11.17
C ARG A 283 3.15 13.39 -11.49
N ALA A 284 3.66 12.28 -10.95
CA ALA A 284 3.05 10.97 -11.12
C ALA A 284 1.77 10.83 -10.31
N SER A 285 1.81 11.17 -9.01
CA SER A 285 0.66 11.12 -8.12
C SER A 285 0.83 12.09 -6.94
N PRO A 286 0.14 13.24 -6.92
CA PRO A 286 0.26 14.21 -5.84
C PRO A 286 -0.09 13.65 -4.45
N GLY A 287 -1.07 12.74 -4.40
CA GLY A 287 -1.51 12.11 -3.15
C GLY A 287 -0.42 11.27 -2.47
N GLU A 288 0.52 10.71 -3.24
CA GLU A 288 1.66 9.94 -2.70
C GLU A 288 2.72 10.81 -2.02
N VAL A 289 2.68 12.13 -2.21
CA VAL A 289 3.57 13.07 -1.52
C VAL A 289 2.80 13.79 -0.41
N ARG A 290 1.63 14.33 -0.75
CA ARG A 290 0.82 15.17 0.15
C ARG A 290 0.22 14.39 1.31
N ASP A 291 -0.36 13.22 1.03
CA ASP A 291 -1.18 12.52 2.00
C ASP A 291 -0.36 11.56 2.89
N ARG A 292 0.93 11.35 2.58
CA ARG A 292 1.84 10.43 3.28
C ARG A 292 2.70 11.20 4.29
N PRO A 293 2.45 11.11 5.61
CA PRO A 293 3.12 11.94 6.61
C PRO A 293 4.64 11.86 6.56
N ALA A 294 5.18 10.65 6.38
CA ALA A 294 6.63 10.44 6.34
C ALA A 294 7.30 10.95 5.07
N ILE A 295 6.56 11.29 4.00
CA ILE A 295 7.11 11.95 2.80
C ILE A 295 6.95 13.46 2.93
N ARG A 296 5.79 13.91 3.43
CA ARG A 296 5.55 15.32 3.75
C ARG A 296 6.61 15.88 4.72
N SER A 297 7.01 15.12 5.74
CA SER A 297 8.11 15.50 6.66
C SER A 297 9.40 15.83 5.90
N ILE A 298 9.76 15.07 4.87
CA ILE A 298 10.96 15.32 4.07
C ILE A 298 10.80 16.63 3.27
N VAL A 299 9.61 16.90 2.72
CA VAL A 299 9.33 18.17 2.04
C VAL A 299 9.47 19.36 3.00
N ASP A 300 8.92 19.24 4.20
CA ASP A 300 8.95 20.28 5.23
C ASP A 300 10.39 20.54 5.71
N GLU A 301 11.14 19.48 6.03
CA GLU A 301 12.56 19.56 6.43
C GLU A 301 13.44 20.12 5.31
N LEU A 302 13.19 19.75 4.06
CA LEU A 302 13.90 20.29 2.90
C LEU A 302 13.62 21.78 2.72
N ALA A 303 12.37 22.21 2.92
CA ALA A 303 11.98 23.61 2.87
C ALA A 303 12.59 24.44 3.99
N GLU A 304 12.71 23.86 5.19
CA GLU A 304 13.31 24.51 6.35
C GLU A 304 14.83 24.64 6.22
N ARG A 305 15.52 23.54 5.88
CA ARG A 305 16.99 23.48 5.87
C ARG A 305 17.61 23.94 4.56
N HIS A 306 16.91 23.80 3.44
CA HIS A 306 17.42 24.10 2.09
C HIS A 306 16.43 24.94 1.25
N PRO A 307 15.94 26.09 1.74
CA PRO A 307 14.89 26.88 1.07
C PRO A 307 15.26 27.41 -0.32
N ARG A 308 16.56 27.44 -0.65
CA ARG A 308 17.10 27.94 -1.93
C ARG A 308 17.34 26.82 -2.96
N THR A 309 17.23 25.55 -2.59
CA THR A 309 17.37 24.44 -3.52
C THR A 309 16.26 24.49 -4.57
N SER A 310 16.64 24.25 -5.84
CA SER A 310 15.70 24.26 -6.96
C SER A 310 14.55 23.27 -6.74
N GLY A 311 13.33 23.67 -7.06
CA GLY A 311 12.14 22.83 -6.90
C GLY A 311 11.48 22.84 -5.53
N VAL A 312 12.13 23.35 -4.47
CA VAL A 312 11.56 23.39 -3.10
C VAL A 312 10.29 24.25 -3.03
N ARG A 313 10.27 25.42 -3.69
CA ARG A 313 9.06 26.27 -3.73
C ARG A 313 7.89 25.59 -4.46
N GLU A 314 8.19 24.90 -5.54
CA GLU A 314 7.21 24.14 -6.32
C GLU A 314 6.62 22.99 -5.48
N LEU A 315 7.47 22.26 -4.74
CA LEU A 315 7.02 21.22 -3.81
C LEU A 315 6.09 21.77 -2.74
N ARG A 316 6.44 22.88 -2.08
CA ARG A 316 5.56 23.51 -1.08
C ARG A 316 4.22 23.91 -1.66
N ALA A 317 4.21 24.50 -2.86
CA ALA A 317 2.98 24.87 -3.55
C ALA A 317 2.12 23.65 -3.91
N ALA A 318 2.74 22.51 -4.23
CA ALA A 318 2.04 21.26 -4.49
C ALA A 318 1.43 20.64 -3.22
N MET A 319 2.02 20.87 -2.04
CA MET A 319 1.49 20.39 -0.76
C MET A 319 0.27 21.17 -0.26
N ALA A 320 0.10 22.41 -0.71
CA ALA A 320 -1.00 23.29 -0.29
C ALA A 320 -2.32 23.09 -1.08
N ARG A 321 -2.32 22.24 -2.11
CA ARG A 321 -3.48 21.94 -2.97
C ARG A 321 -4.10 20.59 -2.60
#